data_AF-A0A410TL42-F1
#
_entry.id   AF-A0A410TL42-F1
#
_cell.length_a   1.000
_cell.length_b   1.000
_cell.length_c   1.000
_cell.angle_alpha   90.00
_cell.angle_beta   90.00
_cell.angle_gamma   90.00
#
_symmetry.space_group_name_H-M   'P 1'
#
loop_
_entity.id
_entity.type
_entity.pdbx_description
1 polymer ?
#
loop_
_entity_poly.entity_id
_entity_poly.type
_entity_poly.pdbx_seq_one_letter_code
_entity_poly.pdbx_strand_id
1 'polypeptide(L)'
;MSQRSRDSDGRDQSEEGPESEDRPGSEERVGSNEESESDGDVPLSTLTGDHAVLLSEIGTDLSESGDAIDSLSRGAGEANASSSDTASLAETARGSAREATDDVDEAKVAAAAAEEKLEALRETVTEIDDIVAMSNEIADQTNMLALNASIEAARVGEAGSGFAVVADEVKNLAEQAQERATEIEATVDEVRSTADETIDQIETVDTRTDTAAASIADAVDDLDGITGSAVRTSENIDEVTETTQAHADDLDDIAGDVIDAISQANEIDERTDG
;
A
#
# COMPACT_ATOMS: atom_id res chain seq x y z
N MET A 1 -0.83 -1.23 49.49
CA MET A 1 0.42 -1.14 50.28
C MET A 1 1.40 -0.32 49.44
N SER A 2 1.73 0.93 49.79
CA SER A 2 2.88 1.34 50.65
C SER A 2 4.21 0.79 50.13
N GLN A 3 5.33 1.49 49.94
CA GLN A 3 5.97 2.76 50.37
C GLN A 3 7.17 2.97 49.40
N ARG A 4 7.60 4.17 48.98
CA ARG A 4 8.40 5.23 49.65
C ARG A 4 9.88 4.87 49.98
N SER A 5 10.76 5.84 49.67
CA SER A 5 12.12 6.14 50.21
C SER A 5 13.34 5.62 49.43
N ARG A 6 14.19 6.51 48.85
CA ARG A 6 15.34 7.30 49.42
C ARG A 6 16.62 6.44 49.50
N ASP A 7 17.84 6.83 49.11
CA ASP A 7 18.67 8.02 49.39
C ASP A 7 19.91 7.99 48.44
N SER A 8 20.41 9.10 47.85
CA SER A 8 21.47 10.05 48.31
C SER A 8 22.91 9.72 47.87
N ASP A 9 23.53 10.60 47.07
CA ASP A 9 24.89 11.21 47.19
C ASP A 9 25.16 11.99 45.86
N GLY A 10 25.72 13.20 45.76
CA GLY A 10 26.46 14.07 46.67
C GLY A 10 27.66 14.69 45.93
N ARG A 11 27.86 16.02 46.07
CA ARG A 11 28.97 16.93 45.63
C ARG A 11 28.69 17.74 44.35
N ASP A 12 28.49 19.06 44.35
CA ASP A 12 29.16 20.25 44.96
C ASP A 12 30.46 20.68 44.26
N GLN A 13 30.38 21.83 43.57
CA GLN A 13 31.43 22.86 43.50
C GLN A 13 30.82 24.19 43.00
N SER A 14 31.23 25.25 43.68
CA SER A 14 30.78 26.65 43.62
C SER A 14 31.70 27.53 42.75
N GLU A 15 31.43 28.84 42.73
CA GLU A 15 32.27 29.99 42.28
C GLU A 15 32.06 30.41 40.82
N GLU A 16 31.91 31.69 40.42
CA GLU A 16 31.99 33.03 41.02
C GLU A 16 31.35 34.03 40.02
N GLY A 17 30.71 35.12 40.48
CA GLY A 17 30.19 36.20 39.63
C GLY A 17 31.11 37.43 39.65
N PRO A 18 31.07 38.33 38.64
CA PRO A 18 31.94 39.50 38.64
C PRO A 18 31.33 40.72 39.35
N GLU A 19 32.26 41.49 39.90
CA GLU A 19 32.16 42.55 40.89
C GLU A 19 31.68 43.90 40.33
N SER A 20 31.06 44.68 41.23
CA SER A 20 30.77 46.10 41.10
C SER A 20 31.95 46.93 41.59
N GLU A 21 32.51 47.81 40.74
CA GLU A 21 33.44 48.86 41.17
C GLU A 21 32.81 50.25 41.07
N ASP A 22 32.78 50.87 42.25
CA ASP A 22 32.36 52.21 42.61
C ASP A 22 33.45 53.23 42.22
N ARG A 23 33.07 54.42 41.75
CA ARG A 23 33.98 55.58 41.62
C ARG A 23 33.29 56.85 42.12
N PRO A 24 33.91 57.60 43.05
CA PRO A 24 33.30 58.75 43.70
C PRO A 24 33.50 60.05 42.92
N GLY A 25 32.59 61.00 43.13
CA GLY A 25 32.67 62.37 42.63
C GLY A 25 33.56 63.29 43.47
N SER A 26 33.96 64.41 42.85
CA SER A 26 34.33 65.65 43.53
C SER A 26 34.17 66.84 42.59
N GLU A 27 33.48 67.86 43.10
CA GLU A 27 33.08 69.14 42.52
C GLU A 27 34.28 70.10 42.25
N GLU A 28 34.21 70.93 41.20
CA GLU A 28 34.38 72.40 41.33
C GLU A 28 34.02 73.19 40.05
N ARG A 29 33.16 74.19 40.27
CA ARG A 29 33.05 75.52 39.62
C ARG A 29 32.50 75.71 38.21
N VAL A 30 31.23 76.15 38.24
CA VAL A 30 30.61 77.27 37.51
C VAL A 30 31.58 78.12 36.66
N GLY A 31 31.44 77.97 35.34
CA GLY A 31 31.72 78.98 34.34
C GLY A 31 30.46 79.12 33.48
N SER A 32 29.69 80.17 33.71
CA SER A 32 28.63 80.62 32.81
C SER A 32 29.23 80.97 31.45
N ASN A 33 28.91 80.18 30.43
CA ASN A 33 29.00 80.63 29.05
C ASN A 33 27.76 80.10 28.31
N GLU A 34 26.94 81.05 27.91
CA GLU A 34 25.78 80.89 27.03
C GLU A 34 26.19 80.14 25.76
N GLU A 35 25.70 78.91 25.58
CA GLU A 35 25.42 78.38 24.25
C GLU A 35 23.96 77.94 24.26
N SER A 36 23.24 78.56 23.32
CA SER A 36 21.80 78.57 23.17
C SER A 36 21.16 77.18 23.08
N GLU A 37 19.89 77.16 23.46
CA GLU A 37 18.88 76.20 23.08
C GLU A 37 19.05 75.67 21.64
N SER A 38 18.98 74.35 21.49
CA SER A 38 18.45 73.69 20.30
C SER A 38 18.01 72.29 20.71
N ASP A 39 16.94 72.21 21.51
CA ASP A 39 16.02 71.09 21.37
C ASP A 39 15.37 71.33 20.00
N GLY A 40 16.03 70.81 18.96
CA GLY A 40 15.69 71.12 17.58
C GLY A 40 14.37 70.46 17.25
N ASP A 41 13.31 71.26 17.17
CA ASP A 41 12.08 70.90 16.45
C ASP A 41 12.52 70.36 15.09
N VAL A 42 12.44 69.02 14.91
CA VAL A 42 12.64 68.41 13.59
C VAL A 42 11.63 69.07 12.67
N PRO A 43 12.04 69.69 11.55
CA PRO A 43 11.11 70.36 10.65
C PRO A 43 10.01 69.38 10.26
N LEU A 44 8.75 69.79 10.34
CA LEU A 44 7.59 68.96 9.99
C LEU A 44 7.71 68.36 8.58
N SER A 45 8.39 69.04 7.65
CA SER A 45 8.71 68.52 6.31
C SER A 45 9.68 67.33 6.34
N THR A 46 10.63 67.29 7.28
CA THR A 46 11.53 66.13 7.46
C THR A 46 10.76 64.93 8.00
N LEU A 47 9.88 65.14 8.99
CA LEU A 47 9.04 64.07 9.54
C LEU A 47 8.04 63.54 8.50
N THR A 48 7.48 64.43 7.68
CA THR A 48 6.53 64.07 6.61
C THR A 48 7.24 63.31 5.47
N GLY A 49 8.47 63.70 5.13
CA GLY A 49 9.33 62.96 4.21
C GLY A 49 9.68 61.55 4.69
N ASP A 50 10.05 61.38 5.96
CA ASP A 50 10.33 60.07 6.55
C ASP A 50 9.07 59.18 6.58
N HIS A 51 7.90 59.75 6.89
CA HIS A 51 6.61 59.04 6.80
C HIS A 51 6.27 58.60 5.37
N ALA A 52 6.53 59.43 4.35
CA ALA A 52 6.29 59.07 2.96
C ALA A 52 7.15 57.89 2.50
N VAL A 53 8.40 57.80 2.98
CA VAL A 53 9.29 56.67 2.71
C VAL A 53 8.76 55.39 3.37
N LEU A 54 8.37 55.45 4.65
CA LEU A 54 7.75 54.33 5.38
C LEU A 54 6.47 53.82 4.70
N LEU A 55 5.59 54.74 4.24
CA LEU A 55 4.37 54.36 3.54
C LEU A 55 4.65 53.72 2.17
N SER A 56 5.71 54.15 1.47
CA SER A 56 6.14 53.51 0.23
C SER A 56 6.71 52.10 0.46
N GLU A 57 7.39 51.88 1.59
CA GLU A 57 7.88 50.56 1.99
C GLU A 57 6.69 49.63 2.30
N ILE A 58 5.72 50.09 3.10
CA ILE A 58 4.47 49.37 3.37
C ILE A 58 3.72 49.04 2.07
N GLY A 59 3.63 49.97 1.12
CA GLY A 59 3.01 49.71 -0.18
C GLY A 59 3.70 48.61 -1.00
N THR A 60 5.03 48.47 -0.85
CA THR A 60 5.79 47.39 -1.48
C THR A 60 5.50 46.05 -0.81
N ASP A 61 5.49 46.00 0.53
CA ASP A 61 5.15 44.80 1.31
C ASP A 61 3.71 44.33 1.04
N LEU A 62 2.78 45.27 0.84
CA LEU A 62 1.40 44.97 0.43
C LEU A 62 1.33 44.32 -0.95
N SER A 63 2.11 44.83 -1.92
CA SER A 63 2.18 44.22 -3.25
C SER A 63 2.74 42.80 -3.19
N GLU A 64 3.79 42.59 -2.38
CA GLU A 64 4.38 41.25 -2.18
C GLU A 64 3.39 40.30 -1.48
N SER A 65 2.63 40.81 -0.51
CA SER A 65 1.56 40.05 0.16
C SER A 65 0.43 39.68 -0.79
N GLY A 66 0.05 40.58 -1.70
CA GLY A 66 -0.94 40.31 -2.75
C GLY A 66 -0.49 39.19 -3.69
N ASP A 67 0.77 39.22 -4.14
CA ASP A 67 1.36 38.14 -4.94
C ASP A 67 1.36 36.79 -4.18
N ALA A 68 1.63 36.83 -2.86
CA ALA A 68 1.60 35.64 -2.01
C ALA A 68 0.19 35.04 -1.87
N ILE A 69 -0.85 35.88 -1.73
CA ILE A 69 -2.27 35.47 -1.69
C ILE A 69 -2.70 34.83 -3.02
N ASP A 70 -2.31 35.42 -4.14
CA ASP A 70 -2.58 34.90 -5.47
C ASP A 70 -1.95 33.51 -5.67
N SER A 71 -0.72 33.36 -5.18
CA SER A 71 0.00 32.08 -5.19
C SER A 71 -0.68 31.03 -4.30
N LEU A 72 -1.09 31.43 -3.10
CA LEU A 72 -1.79 30.56 -2.15
C LEU A 72 -3.13 30.06 -2.70
N SER A 73 -3.91 30.96 -3.32
CA SER A 73 -5.18 30.63 -3.96
C SER A 73 -5.02 29.61 -5.10
N ARG A 74 -3.99 29.79 -5.93
CA ARG A 74 -3.67 28.81 -7.00
C ARG A 74 -3.25 27.47 -6.41
N GLY A 75 -2.37 27.47 -5.41
CA GLY A 75 -1.91 26.27 -4.73
C GLY A 75 -3.04 25.50 -4.05
N ALA A 76 -3.98 26.20 -3.42
CA ALA A 76 -5.19 25.62 -2.85
C ALA A 76 -6.06 24.96 -3.93
N GLY A 77 -6.30 25.65 -5.06
CA GLY A 77 -7.06 25.08 -6.18
C GLY A 77 -6.43 23.81 -6.76
N GLU A 78 -5.11 23.81 -6.96
CA GLU A 78 -4.36 22.64 -7.43
C GLU A 78 -4.40 21.47 -6.42
N ALA A 79 -4.24 21.76 -5.13
CA ALA A 79 -4.30 20.75 -4.08
C ALA A 79 -5.70 20.13 -3.96
N ASN A 80 -6.77 20.91 -4.17
CA ASN A 80 -8.14 20.40 -4.11
C ASN A 80 -8.44 19.48 -5.29
N ALA A 81 -8.01 19.87 -6.50
CA ALA A 81 -8.11 19.03 -7.69
C ALA A 81 -7.35 17.70 -7.51
N SER A 82 -6.13 17.76 -6.99
CA SER A 82 -5.31 16.58 -6.68
C SER A 82 -5.98 15.65 -5.64
N SER A 83 -6.64 16.23 -4.63
CA SER A 83 -7.37 15.47 -3.61
C SER A 83 -8.59 14.76 -4.21
N SER A 84 -9.35 15.46 -5.06
CA SER A 84 -10.48 14.88 -5.80
C SER A 84 -10.03 13.74 -6.72
N ASP A 85 -8.93 13.91 -7.44
CA ASP A 85 -8.37 12.87 -8.31
C ASP A 85 -7.92 11.65 -7.50
N THR A 86 -7.29 11.87 -6.35
CA THR A 86 -6.88 10.80 -5.43
C THR A 86 -8.07 9.98 -4.94
N ALA A 87 -9.17 10.64 -4.54
CA ALA A 87 -10.39 9.96 -4.12
C ALA A 87 -11.01 9.14 -5.26
N SER A 88 -11.05 9.69 -6.48
CA SER A 88 -11.57 9.00 -7.67
C SER A 88 -10.74 7.77 -8.05
N LEU A 89 -9.40 7.87 -7.98
CA LEU A 89 -8.51 6.75 -8.20
C LEU A 89 -8.69 5.65 -7.15
N ALA A 90 -8.83 6.02 -5.88
CA ALA A 90 -9.06 5.07 -4.81
C ALA A 90 -10.41 4.33 -4.97
N GLU A 91 -11.47 5.04 -5.36
CA GLU A 91 -12.78 4.47 -5.68
C GLU A 91 -12.69 3.46 -6.84
N THR A 92 -11.97 3.80 -7.91
CA THR A 92 -11.74 2.92 -9.06
C THR A 92 -10.96 1.67 -8.65
N ALA A 93 -9.87 1.83 -7.90
CA ALA A 93 -9.07 0.72 -7.40
C ALA A 93 -9.88 -0.22 -6.49
N ARG A 94 -10.80 0.33 -5.70
CA ARG A 94 -11.73 -0.46 -4.87
C ARG A 94 -12.71 -1.26 -5.72
N GLY A 95 -13.14 -0.72 -6.86
CA GLY A 95 -13.91 -1.47 -7.86
C GLY A 95 -13.14 -2.70 -8.36
N SER A 96 -11.88 -2.51 -8.78
CA SER A 96 -11.02 -3.61 -9.22
C SER A 96 -10.71 -4.64 -8.11
N ALA A 97 -10.56 -4.18 -6.87
CA ALA A 97 -10.35 -5.08 -5.73
C ALA A 97 -11.57 -5.99 -5.45
N ARG A 98 -12.80 -5.48 -5.67
CA ARG A 98 -14.02 -6.30 -5.57
C ARG A 98 -14.10 -7.33 -6.68
N GLU A 99 -13.80 -6.94 -7.92
CA GLU A 99 -13.72 -7.89 -9.05
C GLU A 99 -12.68 -8.98 -8.78
N ALA A 100 -11.52 -8.63 -8.24
CA ALA A 100 -10.51 -9.61 -7.83
C ALA A 100 -10.99 -10.54 -6.70
N THR A 101 -11.91 -10.09 -5.84
CA THR A 101 -12.53 -10.94 -4.81
C THR A 101 -13.45 -11.97 -5.46
N ASP A 102 -14.27 -11.53 -6.41
CA ASP A 102 -15.17 -12.41 -7.17
C ASP A 102 -14.37 -13.47 -7.94
N ASP A 103 -13.27 -13.08 -8.59
CA ASP A 103 -12.35 -14.01 -9.29
C ASP A 103 -11.75 -15.06 -8.34
N VAL A 104 -11.38 -14.65 -7.11
CA VAL A 104 -10.85 -15.56 -6.09
C VAL A 104 -11.92 -16.57 -5.64
N ASP A 105 -13.16 -16.12 -5.44
CA ASP A 105 -14.27 -17.00 -5.07
C ASP A 105 -14.60 -17.99 -6.19
N GLU A 106 -14.59 -17.55 -7.46
CA GLU A 106 -14.73 -18.44 -8.61
C GLU A 106 -13.60 -19.48 -8.69
N ALA A 107 -12.36 -19.07 -8.43
CA ALA A 107 -11.22 -19.97 -8.40
C ALA A 107 -11.36 -21.05 -7.31
N LYS A 108 -11.86 -20.69 -6.12
CA LYS A 108 -12.15 -21.64 -5.04
C LYS A 108 -13.22 -22.65 -5.41
N VAL A 109 -14.30 -22.20 -6.05
CA VAL A 109 -15.35 -23.10 -6.55
C VAL A 109 -14.80 -24.06 -7.61
N ALA A 110 -13.96 -23.57 -8.52
CA ALA A 110 -13.34 -24.39 -9.54
C ALA A 110 -12.37 -25.42 -8.95
N ALA A 111 -11.59 -25.04 -7.93
CA ALA A 111 -10.68 -25.92 -7.21
C ALA A 111 -11.44 -27.06 -6.51
N ALA A 112 -12.51 -26.75 -5.77
CA ALA A 112 -13.35 -27.75 -5.11
C ALA A 112 -14.00 -28.72 -6.12
N ALA A 113 -14.47 -28.21 -7.27
CA ALA A 113 -15.02 -29.05 -8.33
C ALA A 113 -13.95 -29.94 -9.01
N ALA A 114 -12.69 -29.51 -9.05
CA ALA A 114 -11.60 -30.32 -9.56
C ALA A 114 -11.23 -31.44 -8.56
N GLU A 115 -11.24 -31.15 -7.27
CA GLU A 115 -11.02 -32.12 -6.20
C GLU A 115 -12.07 -33.25 -6.24
N GLU A 116 -13.36 -32.92 -6.37
CA GLU A 116 -14.44 -33.91 -6.50
C GLU A 116 -14.23 -34.85 -7.70
N LYS A 117 -13.79 -34.30 -8.84
CA LYS A 117 -13.52 -35.10 -10.05
C LYS A 117 -12.31 -36.01 -9.87
N LEU A 118 -11.29 -35.59 -9.13
CA LEU A 118 -10.11 -36.41 -8.86
C LEU A 118 -10.43 -37.52 -7.87
N GLU A 119 -11.31 -37.28 -6.90
CA GLU A 119 -11.82 -38.33 -6.01
C GLU A 119 -12.58 -39.41 -6.81
N ALA A 120 -13.44 -39.00 -7.75
CA ALA A 120 -14.11 -39.94 -8.65
C ALA A 120 -13.14 -40.69 -9.59
N LEU A 121 -12.07 -40.02 -10.03
CA LEU A 121 -11.00 -40.67 -10.81
C LEU A 121 -10.28 -41.74 -9.98
N ARG A 122 -9.99 -41.49 -8.70
CA ARG A 122 -9.38 -42.47 -7.79
C ARG A 122 -10.27 -43.72 -7.62
N GLU A 123 -11.58 -43.53 -7.49
CA GLU A 123 -12.52 -44.66 -7.42
C GLU A 123 -12.49 -45.47 -8.73
N THR A 124 -12.50 -44.80 -9.88
CA THR A 124 -12.41 -45.44 -11.20
C THR A 124 -11.10 -46.21 -11.37
N VAL A 125 -9.97 -45.62 -10.94
CA VAL A 125 -8.64 -46.25 -10.96
C VAL A 125 -8.64 -47.53 -10.10
N THR A 126 -9.25 -47.48 -8.93
CA THR A 126 -9.37 -48.65 -8.03
C THR A 126 -10.19 -49.77 -8.68
N GLU A 127 -11.29 -49.43 -9.38
CA GLU A 127 -12.08 -50.43 -10.11
C GLU A 127 -11.29 -51.06 -11.27
N ILE A 128 -10.42 -50.29 -11.94
CA ILE A 128 -9.55 -50.83 -12.98
C ILE A 128 -8.52 -51.79 -12.38
N ASP A 129 -7.92 -51.47 -11.23
CA ASP A 129 -6.99 -52.37 -10.53
C ASP A 129 -7.62 -53.74 -10.27
N ASP A 130 -8.88 -53.77 -9.80
CA ASP A 130 -9.63 -55.01 -9.56
C ASP A 130 -9.87 -55.80 -10.86
N ILE A 131 -10.19 -55.12 -11.97
CA ILE A 131 -10.39 -55.75 -13.28
C ILE A 131 -9.07 -56.34 -13.82
N VAL A 132 -7.96 -55.64 -13.63
CA VAL A 132 -6.65 -56.09 -14.09
C VAL A 132 -6.17 -57.28 -13.27
N ALA A 133 -6.35 -57.25 -11.94
CA ALA A 133 -6.08 -58.39 -11.07
C ALA A 133 -6.89 -59.63 -11.47
N MET A 134 -8.18 -59.47 -11.77
CA MET A 134 -9.03 -60.55 -12.28
C MET A 134 -8.55 -61.06 -13.65
N SER A 135 -8.14 -60.16 -14.54
CA SER A 135 -7.63 -60.54 -15.87
C SER A 135 -6.34 -61.34 -15.77
N ASN A 136 -5.44 -60.96 -14.87
CA ASN A 136 -4.23 -61.72 -14.54
C ASN A 136 -4.59 -63.12 -14.02
N GLU A 137 -5.55 -63.24 -13.11
CA GLU A 137 -6.02 -64.54 -12.61
C GLU A 137 -6.60 -65.41 -13.72
N ILE A 138 -7.42 -64.85 -14.61
CA ILE A 138 -7.99 -65.57 -15.76
C ILE A 138 -6.89 -66.05 -16.72
N ALA A 139 -5.91 -65.19 -17.00
CA ALA A 139 -4.80 -65.53 -17.87
C ALA A 139 -3.92 -66.64 -17.27
N ASP A 140 -3.63 -66.59 -15.96
CA ASP A 140 -2.93 -67.67 -15.23
C ASP A 140 -3.69 -69.00 -15.26
N GLN A 141 -5.00 -68.98 -15.00
CA GLN A 141 -5.83 -70.17 -15.09
C GLN A 141 -5.85 -70.73 -16.52
N THR A 142 -5.94 -69.87 -17.53
CA THR A 142 -5.92 -70.27 -18.95
C THR A 142 -4.58 -70.89 -19.33
N ASN A 143 -3.47 -70.30 -18.89
CA ASN A 143 -2.12 -70.82 -19.07
C ASN A 143 -1.98 -72.22 -18.44
N MET A 144 -2.48 -72.40 -17.21
CA MET A 144 -2.49 -73.69 -16.52
C MET A 144 -3.35 -74.74 -17.23
N LEU A 145 -4.52 -74.35 -17.75
CA LEU A 145 -5.38 -75.25 -18.54
C LEU A 145 -4.71 -75.66 -19.85
N ALA A 146 -4.07 -74.71 -20.54
CA ALA A 146 -3.33 -74.96 -21.77
C ALA A 146 -2.15 -75.91 -21.54
N LEU A 147 -1.39 -75.70 -20.46
CA LEU A 147 -0.29 -76.59 -20.06
C LEU A 147 -0.78 -78.02 -19.80
N ASN A 148 -1.88 -78.18 -19.07
CA ASN A 148 -2.48 -79.49 -18.83
C ASN A 148 -2.93 -80.16 -20.14
N ALA A 149 -3.48 -79.38 -21.08
CA ALA A 149 -3.87 -79.88 -22.40
C ALA A 149 -2.67 -80.30 -23.25
N SER A 150 -1.57 -79.53 -23.27
CA SER A 150 -0.33 -79.90 -23.96
C SER A 150 0.27 -81.20 -23.40
N ILE A 151 0.24 -81.39 -22.07
CA ILE A 151 0.69 -82.63 -21.41
C ILE A 151 -0.16 -83.83 -21.85
N GLU A 152 -1.49 -83.71 -21.82
CA GLU A 152 -2.37 -84.81 -22.21
C GLU A 152 -2.27 -85.11 -23.71
N ALA A 153 -2.14 -84.09 -24.56
CA ALA A 153 -1.90 -84.25 -26.00
C ALA A 153 -0.61 -85.04 -26.28
N ALA A 154 0.48 -84.77 -25.55
CA ALA A 154 1.73 -85.53 -25.64
C ALA A 154 1.56 -86.99 -25.20
N ARG A 155 0.67 -87.25 -24.23
CA ARG A 155 0.39 -88.59 -23.70
C ARG A 155 -0.33 -89.51 -24.70
N VAL A 156 -1.21 -88.96 -25.53
CA VAL A 156 -1.94 -89.73 -26.57
C VAL A 156 -1.13 -89.98 -27.84
N GLY A 157 0.08 -89.40 -27.95
CA GLY A 157 1.00 -89.60 -29.07
C GLY A 157 0.51 -88.96 -30.38
N GLU A 158 0.64 -89.67 -31.51
CA GLU A 158 0.33 -89.14 -32.85
C GLU A 158 -1.11 -88.60 -32.99
N ALA A 159 -2.07 -89.22 -32.30
CA ALA A 159 -3.48 -88.79 -32.31
C ALA A 159 -3.72 -87.43 -31.62
N GLY A 160 -2.80 -87.00 -30.74
CA GLY A 160 -2.88 -85.73 -30.00
C GLY A 160 -2.16 -84.56 -30.69
N SER A 161 -1.46 -84.79 -31.80
CA SER A 161 -0.60 -83.78 -32.44
C SER A 161 -1.31 -82.47 -32.80
N GLY A 162 -2.55 -82.53 -33.32
CA GLY A 162 -3.35 -81.34 -33.60
C GLY A 162 -3.81 -80.60 -32.34
N PHE A 163 -4.10 -81.34 -31.26
CA PHE A 163 -4.46 -80.74 -29.96
C PHE A 163 -3.27 -80.08 -29.28
N ALA A 164 -2.06 -80.63 -29.43
CA ALA A 164 -0.84 -80.02 -28.90
C ALA A 164 -0.59 -78.62 -29.50
N VAL A 165 -0.77 -78.46 -30.82
CA VAL A 165 -0.62 -77.15 -31.48
C VAL A 165 -1.63 -76.12 -30.95
N VAL A 166 -2.89 -76.52 -30.74
CA VAL A 166 -3.90 -75.62 -30.19
C VAL A 166 -3.58 -75.26 -28.74
N ALA A 167 -3.14 -76.23 -27.93
CA ALA A 167 -2.79 -75.99 -26.54
C ALA A 167 -1.60 -75.03 -26.40
N ASP A 168 -0.58 -75.16 -27.25
CA ASP A 168 0.57 -74.24 -27.27
C ASP A 168 0.16 -72.82 -27.72
N GLU A 169 -0.76 -72.69 -28.68
CA GLU A 169 -1.31 -71.39 -29.09
C GLU A 169 -2.13 -70.72 -27.97
N VAL A 170 -2.98 -71.47 -27.28
CA VAL A 170 -3.75 -70.96 -26.13
C VAL A 170 -2.82 -70.55 -25.00
N LYS A 171 -1.75 -71.32 -24.76
CA LYS A 171 -0.71 -70.98 -23.79
C LYS A 171 -0.06 -69.64 -24.13
N ASN A 172 0.34 -69.46 -25.39
CA ASN A 172 0.97 -68.22 -25.86
C ASN A 172 0.03 -67.01 -25.74
N LEU A 173 -1.25 -67.18 -26.06
CA LEU A 173 -2.27 -66.12 -25.88
C LEU A 173 -2.45 -65.76 -24.40
N ALA A 174 -2.40 -66.74 -23.50
CA ALA A 174 -2.49 -66.50 -22.05
C ALA A 174 -1.26 -65.73 -21.54
N GLU A 175 -0.04 -66.11 -21.96
CA GLU A 175 1.19 -65.37 -21.63
C GLU A 175 1.14 -63.92 -22.16
N GLN A 176 0.68 -63.70 -23.40
CA GLN A 176 0.49 -62.36 -23.95
C GLN A 176 -0.57 -61.56 -23.17
N ALA A 177 -1.65 -62.20 -22.71
CA ALA A 177 -2.68 -61.53 -21.92
C ALA A 177 -2.13 -61.04 -20.57
N GLN A 178 -1.25 -61.82 -19.92
CA GLN A 178 -0.57 -61.41 -18.69
C GLN A 178 0.36 -60.21 -18.93
N GLU A 179 1.16 -60.26 -20.01
CA GLU A 179 2.06 -59.16 -20.37
C GLU A 179 1.27 -57.85 -20.58
N ARG A 180 0.14 -57.93 -21.28
CA ARG A 180 -0.76 -56.77 -21.46
C ARG A 180 -1.39 -56.29 -20.17
N ALA A 181 -1.78 -57.20 -19.27
CA ALA A 181 -2.32 -56.82 -17.97
C ALA A 181 -1.27 -56.05 -17.15
N THR A 182 -0.01 -56.51 -17.11
CA THR A 182 1.09 -55.79 -16.46
C THR A 182 1.36 -54.41 -17.08
N GLU A 183 1.27 -54.26 -18.40
CA GLU A 183 1.36 -52.95 -19.05
C GLU A 183 0.22 -52.01 -18.61
N ILE A 184 -0.99 -52.54 -18.41
CA ILE A 184 -2.13 -51.78 -17.91
C ILE A 184 -1.89 -51.38 -16.44
N GLU A 185 -1.43 -52.28 -15.57
CA GLU A 185 -1.09 -51.95 -14.16
C GLU A 185 -0.13 -50.75 -14.10
N ALA A 186 0.94 -50.78 -14.88
CA ALA A 186 1.91 -49.68 -14.92
C ALA A 186 1.28 -48.34 -15.37
N THR A 187 0.33 -48.39 -16.33
CA THR A 187 -0.38 -47.19 -16.79
C THR A 187 -1.33 -46.65 -15.71
N VAL A 188 -2.00 -47.55 -14.98
CA VAL A 188 -2.92 -47.19 -13.91
C VAL A 188 -2.17 -46.55 -12.74
N ASP A 189 -1.00 -47.08 -12.37
CA ASP A 189 -0.10 -46.50 -11.38
C ASP A 189 0.34 -45.07 -11.77
N GLU A 190 0.66 -44.84 -13.05
CA GLU A 190 1.02 -43.49 -13.54
C GLU A 190 -0.17 -42.51 -13.45
N VAL A 191 -1.37 -42.95 -13.83
CA VAL A 191 -2.60 -42.15 -13.71
C VAL A 191 -2.87 -41.80 -12.25
N ARG A 192 -2.72 -42.77 -11.34
CA ARG A 192 -2.87 -42.57 -9.90
C ARG A 192 -1.89 -41.54 -9.36
N SER A 193 -0.61 -41.70 -9.69
CA SER A 193 0.43 -40.74 -9.27
C SER A 193 0.15 -39.33 -9.78
N THR A 194 -0.34 -39.20 -11.02
CA THR A 194 -0.70 -37.90 -11.60
C THR A 194 -1.90 -37.29 -10.89
N ALA A 195 -2.89 -38.11 -10.52
CA ALA A 195 -4.06 -37.64 -9.77
C ALA A 195 -3.67 -37.13 -8.38
N ASP A 196 -2.79 -37.85 -7.68
CA ASP A 196 -2.29 -37.46 -6.36
C ASP A 196 -1.49 -36.14 -6.43
N GLU A 197 -0.58 -36.00 -7.41
CA GLU A 197 0.15 -34.74 -7.62
C GLU A 197 -0.79 -33.57 -7.95
N THR A 198 -1.86 -33.82 -8.71
CA THR A 198 -2.84 -32.78 -9.04
C THR A 198 -3.61 -32.32 -7.80
N ILE A 199 -3.87 -33.21 -6.84
CA ILE A 199 -4.53 -32.84 -5.58
C ILE A 199 -3.62 -31.97 -4.72
N ASP A 200 -2.34 -32.31 -4.58
CA ASP A 200 -1.36 -31.46 -3.87
C ASP A 200 -1.29 -30.05 -4.49
N GLN A 201 -1.40 -29.96 -5.82
CA GLN A 201 -1.47 -28.67 -6.52
C GLN A 201 -2.78 -27.91 -6.21
N ILE A 202 -3.91 -28.58 -6.10
CA ILE A 202 -5.19 -27.98 -5.71
C ILE A 202 -5.13 -27.43 -4.29
N GLU A 203 -4.57 -28.17 -3.33
CA GLU A 203 -4.37 -27.68 -1.95
C GLU A 203 -3.49 -26.42 -1.91
N THR A 204 -2.47 -26.39 -2.77
CA THR A 204 -1.63 -25.20 -2.93
C THR A 204 -2.42 -24.02 -3.50
N VAL A 205 -3.30 -24.27 -4.49
CA VAL A 205 -4.18 -23.24 -5.04
C VAL A 205 -5.12 -22.70 -3.95
N ASP A 206 -5.74 -23.57 -3.16
CA ASP A 206 -6.64 -23.18 -2.07
C ASP A 206 -5.95 -22.24 -1.08
N THR A 207 -4.78 -22.64 -0.57
CA THR A 207 -3.96 -21.80 0.33
C THR A 207 -3.60 -20.44 -0.28
N ARG A 208 -3.27 -20.42 -1.58
CA ARG A 208 -2.93 -19.18 -2.29
C ARG A 208 -4.14 -18.28 -2.48
N THR A 209 -5.31 -18.85 -2.77
CA THR A 209 -6.55 -18.09 -2.90
C THR A 209 -7.01 -17.50 -1.56
N ASP A 210 -6.82 -18.20 -0.44
CA ASP A 210 -7.04 -17.64 0.91
C ASP A 210 -6.13 -16.46 1.21
N THR A 211 -4.84 -16.59 0.89
CA THR A 211 -3.86 -15.51 1.07
C THR A 211 -4.19 -14.31 0.18
N ALA A 212 -4.63 -14.57 -1.06
CA ALA A 212 -5.06 -13.53 -1.98
C ALA A 212 -6.30 -12.78 -1.46
N ALA A 213 -7.31 -13.51 -0.98
CA ALA A 213 -8.51 -12.91 -0.40
C ALA A 213 -8.18 -11.98 0.79
N ALA A 214 -7.31 -12.42 1.70
CA ALA A 214 -6.86 -11.59 2.82
C ALA A 214 -6.12 -10.33 2.35
N SER A 215 -5.21 -10.47 1.38
CA SER A 215 -4.45 -9.34 0.84
C SER A 215 -5.35 -8.33 0.12
N ILE A 216 -6.39 -8.81 -0.58
CA ILE A 216 -7.38 -7.95 -1.24
C ILE A 216 -8.20 -7.20 -0.18
N ALA A 217 -8.61 -7.87 0.90
CA ALA A 217 -9.34 -7.22 1.99
C ALA A 217 -8.52 -6.11 2.65
N ASP A 218 -7.24 -6.35 2.92
CA ASP A 218 -6.32 -5.33 3.45
C ASP A 218 -6.18 -4.15 2.47
N ALA A 219 -6.05 -4.42 1.17
CA ALA A 219 -5.97 -3.38 0.15
C ALA A 219 -7.25 -2.53 0.08
N VAL A 220 -8.43 -3.12 0.29
CA VAL A 220 -9.69 -2.37 0.35
C VAL A 220 -9.73 -1.44 1.57
N ASP A 221 -9.26 -1.88 2.73
CA ASP A 221 -9.18 -1.04 3.94
C ASP A 221 -8.22 0.14 3.74
N ASP A 222 -7.04 -0.10 3.15
CA ASP A 222 -6.08 0.94 2.79
C ASP A 222 -6.69 1.98 1.83
N LEU A 223 -7.46 1.53 0.83
CA LEU A 223 -8.13 2.40 -0.14
C LEU A 223 -9.24 3.26 0.50
N ASP A 224 -9.97 2.71 1.48
CA ASP A 224 -10.94 3.48 2.26
C ASP A 224 -10.21 4.53 3.13
N GLY A 225 -9.06 4.18 3.70
CA GLY A 225 -8.17 5.12 4.40
C GLY A 225 -7.64 6.26 3.52
N ILE A 226 -7.27 5.96 2.28
CA ILE A 226 -6.83 6.94 1.28
C ILE A 226 -7.99 7.88 0.93
N THR A 227 -9.17 7.34 0.65
CA THR A 227 -10.37 8.12 0.33
C THR A 227 -10.73 9.07 1.46
N GLY A 228 -10.75 8.56 2.70
CA GLY A 228 -11.00 9.40 3.87
C GLY A 228 -9.94 10.48 4.09
N SER A 229 -8.69 10.21 3.72
CA SER A 229 -7.61 11.21 3.81
C SER A 229 -7.73 12.28 2.74
N ALA A 230 -8.09 11.92 1.51
CA ALA A 230 -8.36 12.86 0.44
C ALA A 230 -9.53 13.82 0.78
N VAL A 231 -10.61 13.30 1.37
CA VAL A 231 -11.74 14.12 1.84
C VAL A 231 -11.29 15.12 2.91
N ARG A 232 -10.56 14.67 3.93
CA ARG A 232 -10.03 15.56 4.98
C ARG A 232 -9.09 16.62 4.41
N THR A 233 -8.27 16.28 3.42
CA THR A 233 -7.40 17.26 2.76
C THR A 233 -8.22 18.30 1.99
N SER A 234 -9.27 17.89 1.29
CA SER A 234 -10.18 18.81 0.60
C SER A 234 -10.84 19.79 1.57
N GLU A 235 -11.35 19.31 2.71
CA GLU A 235 -11.94 20.15 3.77
C GLU A 235 -10.93 21.19 4.32
N ASN A 236 -9.68 20.77 4.59
CA ASN A 236 -8.64 21.69 5.04
C ASN A 236 -8.28 22.75 3.98
N ILE A 237 -8.34 22.38 2.69
CA ILE A 237 -8.06 23.31 1.59
C ILE A 237 -9.18 24.33 1.43
N ASP A 238 -10.43 23.94 1.66
CA ASP A 238 -11.57 24.86 1.68
C ASP A 238 -11.38 25.91 2.78
N GLU A 239 -10.92 25.51 3.99
CA GLU A 239 -10.60 26.43 5.10
C GLU A 239 -9.43 27.38 4.77
N VAL A 240 -8.38 26.86 4.12
CA VAL A 240 -7.27 27.70 3.62
C VAL A 240 -7.79 28.71 2.61
N THR A 241 -8.67 28.29 1.70
CA THR A 241 -9.24 29.17 0.67
C THR A 241 -10.09 30.28 1.27
N GLU A 242 -10.90 29.98 2.29
CA GLU A 242 -11.67 30.97 3.05
C GLU A 242 -10.76 31.97 3.77
N THR A 243 -9.72 31.48 4.46
CA THR A 243 -8.73 32.33 5.15
C THR A 243 -7.96 33.22 4.17
N THR A 244 -7.60 32.68 3.00
CA THR A 244 -6.89 33.41 1.95
C THR A 244 -7.75 34.55 1.40
N GLN A 245 -9.05 34.32 1.20
CA GLN A 245 -9.98 35.36 0.77
C GLN A 245 -10.13 36.45 1.83
N ALA A 246 -10.26 36.08 3.11
CA ALA A 246 -10.30 37.06 4.19
C ALA A 246 -9.04 37.93 4.24
N HIS A 247 -7.85 37.33 4.06
CA HIS A 247 -6.61 38.10 3.97
C HIS A 247 -6.54 39.00 2.73
N ALA A 248 -7.16 38.61 1.62
CA ALA A 248 -7.20 39.43 0.42
C ALA A 248 -8.04 40.70 0.66
N ASP A 249 -9.18 40.53 1.33
CA ASP A 249 -10.05 41.64 1.73
C ASP A 249 -9.32 42.58 2.73
N ASP A 250 -8.65 42.01 3.75
CA ASP A 250 -7.86 42.79 4.72
C ASP A 250 -6.72 43.58 4.03
N LEU A 251 -6.05 42.98 3.04
CA LEU A 251 -5.00 43.67 2.28
C LEU A 251 -5.55 44.85 1.45
N ASP A 252 -6.73 44.72 0.85
CA ASP A 252 -7.37 45.81 0.10
C ASP A 252 -7.73 46.98 1.02
N ASP A 253 -8.25 46.68 2.22
CA ASP A 253 -8.54 47.69 3.25
C ASP A 253 -7.26 48.42 3.68
N ILE A 254 -6.18 47.69 4.00
CA ILE A 254 -4.89 48.30 4.38
C ILE A 254 -4.31 49.12 3.22
N ALA A 255 -4.44 48.64 1.97
CA ALA A 255 -3.98 49.38 0.80
C ALA A 255 -4.71 50.72 0.66
N GLY A 256 -6.02 50.73 0.89
CA GLY A 256 -6.83 51.94 0.95
C GLY A 256 -6.34 52.92 2.02
N ASP A 257 -6.13 52.44 3.25
CA ASP A 257 -5.64 53.25 4.37
C ASP A 257 -4.25 53.85 4.09
N VAL A 258 -3.35 53.09 3.45
CA VAL A 258 -2.00 53.56 3.07
C VAL A 258 -2.10 54.65 2.00
N ILE A 259 -2.96 54.50 0.99
CA ILE A 259 -3.19 55.51 -0.05
C ILE A 259 -3.73 56.81 0.56
N ASP A 260 -4.67 56.71 1.49
CA ASP A 260 -5.22 57.85 2.22
C ASP A 260 -4.17 58.53 3.10
N ALA A 261 -3.30 57.75 3.77
CA ALA A 261 -2.20 58.26 4.58
C ALA A 261 -1.15 58.99 3.72
N ILE A 262 -0.79 58.46 2.55
CA ILE A 262 0.12 59.11 1.60
C ILE A 262 -0.47 60.45 1.14
N SER A 263 -1.77 60.47 0.83
CA SER A 263 -2.47 61.69 0.40
C SER A 263 -2.47 62.77 1.49
N GLN A 264 -2.72 62.38 2.74
CA GLN A 264 -2.66 63.28 3.90
C GLN A 264 -1.25 63.80 4.16
N ALA A 265 -0.22 62.95 4.05
CA ALA A 265 1.17 63.35 4.22
C ALA A 265 1.57 64.41 3.17
N ASN A 266 1.22 64.19 1.89
CA ASN A 266 1.48 65.16 0.83
C ASN A 266 0.76 66.50 1.06
N GLU A 267 -0.50 66.49 1.51
CA GLU A 267 -1.22 67.73 1.84
C GLU A 267 -0.57 68.50 3.01
N ILE A 268 -0.06 67.80 4.02
CA ILE A 268 0.66 68.40 5.14
C ILE A 268 1.96 69.03 4.65
N ASP A 269 2.74 68.32 3.82
CA ASP A 269 4.00 68.81 3.27
C ASP A 269 3.79 70.12 2.48
N GLU A 270 2.79 70.15 1.57
CA GLU A 270 2.42 71.33 0.78
C GLU A 270 2.01 72.53 1.63
N ARG A 271 1.38 72.31 2.79
CA ARG A 271 0.97 73.36 3.72
C ARG A 271 2.08 73.86 4.63
N THR A 272 3.17 73.11 4.73
CA THR A 272 4.30 73.40 5.62
C THR A 272 5.46 74.05 4.87
N ASP A 273 5.62 73.76 3.57
CA ASP A 273 6.61 74.37 2.67
C ASP A 273 6.14 75.70 2.03
N GLY A 274 4.93 76.17 2.35
CA GLY A 274 4.37 77.48 1.93
C GLY A 274 4.45 78.56 3.00
#